data_AF-A0A1Z8V2A0-F1
#
_entry.id   AF-A0A1Z8V2A0-F1
#
_cell.length_a   1.000
_cell.length_b   1.000
_cell.length_c   1.000
_cell.angle_alpha   90.00
_cell.angle_beta   90.00
_cell.angle_gamma   90.00
#
_symmetry.space_group_name_H-M   'P 1'
#
loop_
_entity.id
_entity.type
_entity.pdbx_description
1 polymer ?
#
loop_
_entity_poly.entity_id
_entity_poly.type
_entity_poly.pdbx_seq_one_letter_code
_entity_poly.pdbx_strand_id
1 'polypeptide(L)'
;EILDVAAARLLVSPDSGFADLSHVSVITAAELNKLTCDNGMFLGSLNTAQQAVCDIVNIAHPQSVAFVRLPEDLPGITGAALLMLAGKETNSFTASHGTDLLEQLVMKIAVALLARPQTSPQPSTQPSPQRKS
;
A
#
# COMPACT_ATOMS: atom_id res chain seq x y z
N GLU A 1 -3.07 -18.99 11.84
CA GLU A 1 -2.40 -17.82 11.23
C GLU A 1 -3.49 -16.90 10.72
N ILE A 2 -3.51 -15.63 11.11
CA ILE A 2 -4.65 -14.71 10.88
C ILE A 2 -4.60 -14.09 9.48
N LEU A 3 -3.39 -13.87 8.95
CA LEU A 3 -3.14 -13.14 7.70
C LEU A 3 -2.96 -14.08 6.51
N ASP A 4 -3.61 -13.77 5.39
CA ASP A 4 -3.27 -14.28 4.06
C ASP A 4 -2.31 -13.30 3.37
N VAL A 5 -1.02 -13.59 3.44
CA VAL A 5 0.04 -12.75 2.83
C VAL A 5 -0.08 -12.73 1.31
N ALA A 6 -0.53 -13.81 0.68
CA ALA A 6 -0.63 -13.89 -0.77
C ALA A 6 -1.77 -13.01 -1.32
N ALA A 7 -2.77 -12.70 -0.49
CA ALA A 7 -3.86 -11.79 -0.82
C ALA A 7 -3.64 -10.34 -0.31
N ALA A 8 -2.63 -10.09 0.52
CA ALA A 8 -2.28 -8.74 0.98
C ALA A 8 -1.71 -7.88 -0.17
N ARG A 9 -2.09 -6.60 -0.25
CA ARG A 9 -1.71 -5.70 -1.35
C ARG A 9 -1.39 -4.31 -0.84
N LEU A 10 -0.48 -3.63 -1.52
CA LEU A 10 -0.35 -2.18 -1.42
C LEU A 10 -1.16 -1.55 -2.55
N LEU A 11 -2.09 -0.66 -2.22
CA LEU A 11 -2.93 0.04 -3.17
C LEU A 11 -2.44 1.49 -3.25
N VAL A 12 -2.16 1.97 -4.46
CA VAL A 12 -1.58 3.31 -4.65
C VAL A 12 -2.29 4.07 -5.75
N SER A 13 -2.23 5.39 -5.69
CA SER A 13 -2.61 6.24 -6.79
C SER A 13 -1.64 6.12 -7.98
N PRO A 14 -2.09 6.40 -9.22
CA PRO A 14 -1.29 6.19 -10.43
C PRO A 14 0.03 6.99 -10.50
N ASP A 15 0.14 8.05 -9.72
CA ASP A 15 1.32 8.93 -9.60
C ASP A 15 2.39 8.41 -8.63
N SER A 16 2.09 7.35 -7.89
CA SER A 16 3.01 6.76 -6.92
C SER A 16 4.24 6.14 -7.58
N GLY A 17 5.42 6.33 -6.98
CA GLY A 17 6.67 5.69 -7.43
C GLY A 17 6.69 4.16 -7.29
N PHE A 18 5.64 3.57 -6.70
CA PHE A 18 5.47 2.13 -6.54
C PHE A 18 4.51 1.50 -7.56
N ALA A 19 3.91 2.28 -8.47
CA ALA A 19 2.86 1.82 -9.38
C ALA A 19 3.25 0.60 -10.24
N ASP A 20 4.53 0.44 -10.57
CA ASP A 20 5.03 -0.63 -11.43
C ASP A 20 5.41 -1.93 -10.69
N LEU A 21 5.22 -2.02 -9.36
CA LEU A 21 5.60 -3.18 -8.57
C LEU A 21 4.53 -4.29 -8.59
N SER A 22 4.97 -5.56 -8.63
CA SER A 22 4.11 -6.74 -8.80
C SER A 22 3.10 -7.00 -7.67
N HIS A 23 3.32 -6.45 -6.47
CA HIS A 23 2.42 -6.56 -5.31
C HIS A 23 1.65 -5.26 -5.05
N VAL A 24 1.67 -4.36 -6.02
CA VAL A 24 0.99 -3.07 -5.98
C VAL A 24 -0.18 -3.09 -6.95
N SER A 25 -1.31 -2.62 -6.47
CA SER A 25 -2.51 -2.42 -7.27
C SER A 25 -2.73 -0.92 -7.42
N VAL A 26 -2.84 -0.46 -8.66
CA VAL A 26 -3.08 0.95 -8.96
C VAL A 26 -4.57 1.22 -8.97
N ILE A 27 -5.03 2.16 -8.14
CA ILE A 27 -6.43 2.58 -8.04
C ILE A 27 -6.55 4.09 -7.89
N THR A 28 -7.71 4.63 -8.22
CA THR A 28 -8.01 6.05 -8.06
C THR A 28 -8.19 6.44 -6.59
N ALA A 29 -8.01 7.73 -6.28
CA ALA A 29 -8.30 8.27 -4.95
C ALA A 29 -9.76 8.03 -4.52
N ALA A 30 -10.70 8.07 -5.47
CA ALA A 30 -12.11 7.79 -5.20
C ALA A 30 -12.34 6.32 -4.81
N GLU A 31 -11.59 5.37 -5.38
CA GLU A 31 -11.66 3.96 -5.01
C GLU A 31 -11.00 3.70 -3.65
N LEU A 32 -9.89 4.37 -3.34
CA LEU A 32 -9.26 4.34 -2.01
C LEU A 32 -10.22 4.79 -0.90
N ASN A 33 -10.98 5.85 -1.16
CA ASN A 33 -12.02 6.35 -0.25
C ASN A 33 -13.09 5.29 0.01
N LYS A 34 -13.59 4.63 -1.05
CA LYS A 34 -14.57 3.54 -0.92
C LYS A 34 -14.05 2.38 -0.08
N LEU A 35 -12.76 2.04 -0.21
CA LEU A 35 -12.15 0.96 0.56
C LEU A 35 -12.15 1.24 2.06
N THR A 36 -12.01 2.50 2.46
CA THR A 36 -11.93 2.91 3.87
C THR A 36 -13.24 3.47 4.43
N CYS A 37 -14.33 3.43 3.65
CA CYS A 37 -15.59 4.10 4.00
C CYS A 37 -15.35 5.58 4.41
N ASP A 38 -14.45 6.26 3.71
CA ASP A 38 -14.01 7.65 3.97
C ASP A 38 -13.33 7.91 5.33
N ASN A 39 -13.09 6.88 6.14
CA ASN A 39 -12.50 7.02 7.49
C ASN A 39 -10.98 6.79 7.53
N GLY A 40 -10.35 6.52 6.38
CA GLY A 40 -8.92 6.20 6.29
C GLY A 40 -8.51 4.84 6.89
N MET A 41 -9.40 4.17 7.61
CA MET A 41 -9.24 2.81 8.13
C MET A 41 -10.53 2.02 8.07
N PHE A 42 -10.43 0.70 7.93
CA PHE A 42 -11.56 -0.22 7.97
C PHE A 42 -11.12 -1.62 8.39
N LEU A 43 -11.89 -2.29 9.25
CA LEU A 43 -11.71 -3.70 9.58
C LEU A 43 -13.05 -4.43 9.51
N GLY A 44 -13.10 -5.56 8.80
CA GLY A 44 -14.29 -6.40 8.73
C GLY A 44 -14.46 -7.09 7.39
N SER A 45 -15.67 -7.57 7.12
CA SER A 45 -16.02 -8.15 5.82
C SER A 45 -16.25 -7.06 4.77
N LEU A 46 -15.89 -7.35 3.52
CA LEU A 46 -16.08 -6.42 2.41
C LEU A 46 -17.58 -6.14 2.16
N ASN A 47 -17.94 -4.86 2.08
CA ASN A 47 -19.23 -4.41 1.55
C ASN A 47 -19.23 -4.39 0.01
N THR A 48 -20.39 -4.14 -0.61
CA THR A 48 -20.55 -4.14 -2.07
C THR A 48 -19.61 -3.17 -2.80
N ALA A 49 -19.37 -1.97 -2.24
CA ALA A 49 -18.47 -1.00 -2.86
C ALA A 49 -17.01 -1.47 -2.79
N GLN A 50 -16.61 -2.08 -1.68
CA GLN A 50 -15.25 -2.60 -1.49
C GLN A 50 -15.00 -3.85 -2.35
N GLN A 51 -16.00 -4.73 -2.50
CA GLN A 51 -15.94 -5.88 -3.41
C GLN A 51 -15.74 -5.43 -4.86
N ALA A 52 -16.50 -4.42 -5.31
CA ALA A 52 -16.35 -3.87 -6.66
C ALA A 52 -14.95 -3.31 -6.91
N VAL A 53 -14.33 -2.66 -5.92
CA VAL A 53 -12.93 -2.21 -6.06
C VAL A 53 -11.98 -3.41 -6.13
N CYS A 54 -12.15 -4.43 -5.29
CA CYS A 54 -11.32 -5.64 -5.34
C CYS A 54 -11.42 -6.34 -6.71
N ASP A 55 -12.60 -6.37 -7.32
CA ASP A 55 -12.82 -6.93 -8.67
C ASP A 55 -12.03 -6.17 -9.74
N ILE A 56 -12.04 -4.82 -9.69
CA ILE A 56 -11.33 -3.96 -10.65
C ILE A 56 -9.83 -4.26 -10.65
N VAL A 57 -9.25 -4.54 -9.48
CA VAL A 57 -7.81 -4.85 -9.33
C VAL A 57 -7.48 -6.33 -9.22
N ASN A 58 -8.44 -7.20 -9.54
CA ASN A 58 -8.27 -8.65 -9.55
C ASN A 58 -7.70 -9.21 -8.24
N ILE A 59 -8.18 -8.69 -7.10
CA ILE A 59 -7.86 -9.20 -5.77
C ILE A 59 -8.93 -10.22 -5.39
N ALA A 60 -8.51 -11.42 -5.02
CA ALA A 60 -9.40 -12.46 -4.50
C ALA A 60 -10.16 -11.95 -3.28
N HIS A 61 -11.47 -12.21 -3.20
CA HIS A 61 -12.34 -11.70 -2.13
C HIS A 61 -12.01 -12.32 -0.78
N PRO A 62 -11.31 -11.61 0.13
CA PRO A 62 -10.97 -12.16 1.43
C PRO A 62 -12.22 -12.20 2.31
N GLN A 63 -12.29 -13.18 3.22
CA GLN A 63 -13.41 -13.31 4.14
C GLN A 63 -13.48 -12.16 5.17
N SER A 64 -12.33 -11.60 5.50
CA SER A 64 -12.20 -10.35 6.24
C SER A 64 -10.97 -9.57 5.77
N VAL A 65 -10.99 -8.26 5.95
CA VAL A 65 -9.93 -7.35 5.52
C VAL A 65 -9.64 -6.32 6.58
N ALA A 66 -8.41 -5.81 6.57
CA ALA A 66 -8.06 -4.56 7.19
C ALA A 66 -7.45 -3.61 6.16
N PHE A 67 -8.03 -2.43 6.04
CA PHE A 67 -7.52 -1.34 5.22
C PHE A 67 -6.99 -0.23 6.12
N VAL A 68 -5.81 0.29 5.79
CA VAL A 68 -5.24 1.42 6.50
C VAL A 68 -4.47 2.34 5.56
N ARG A 69 -4.76 3.65 5.63
CA ARG A 69 -4.03 4.66 4.87
C ARG A 69 -2.60 4.77 5.36
N LEU A 70 -1.69 4.87 4.41
CA LEU A 70 -0.31 5.22 4.70
C LEU A 70 -0.15 6.75 4.72
N PRO A 71 0.80 7.28 5.51
CA PRO A 71 1.13 8.70 5.48
C PRO A 71 1.56 9.15 4.08
N GLU A 72 1.16 10.37 3.70
CA GLU A 72 1.44 10.95 2.39
C GLU A 72 2.91 11.41 2.24
N ASP A 73 3.64 11.53 3.35
CA ASP A 73 5.03 11.97 3.40
C ASP A 73 6.06 10.82 3.31
N LEU A 74 5.59 9.60 2.99
CA LEU A 74 6.47 8.45 2.89
C LEU A 74 7.35 8.46 1.63
N PRO A 75 8.65 8.15 1.74
CA PRO A 75 9.54 8.06 0.59
C PRO A 75 9.01 7.10 -0.49
N GLY A 76 8.93 7.58 -1.73
CA GLY A 76 8.47 6.81 -2.88
C GLY A 76 6.95 6.72 -3.05
N ILE A 77 6.17 7.14 -2.04
CA ILE A 77 4.72 7.32 -2.19
C ILE A 77 4.48 8.75 -2.66
N THR A 78 3.91 8.88 -3.85
CA THR A 78 3.34 10.15 -4.33
C THR A 78 1.83 9.94 -4.38
N GLY A 79 1.08 10.85 -3.76
CA GLY A 79 -0.37 10.75 -3.67
C GLY A 79 -0.84 9.79 -2.57
N ALA A 80 -2.02 9.21 -2.76
CA ALA A 80 -2.68 8.42 -1.74
C ALA A 80 -2.29 6.94 -1.81
N ALA A 81 -1.97 6.34 -0.65
CA ALA A 81 -1.66 4.93 -0.54
C ALA A 81 -2.40 4.26 0.63
N LEU A 82 -2.73 2.99 0.44
CA LEU A 82 -3.48 2.17 1.37
C LEU A 82 -2.87 0.77 1.45
N LEU A 83 -2.61 0.30 2.66
CA LEU A 83 -2.24 -1.08 2.92
C LEU A 83 -3.51 -1.91 3.11
N MET A 84 -3.65 -2.97 2.32
CA MET A 84 -4.68 -3.99 2.46
C MET A 84 -4.08 -5.26 3.06
N LEU A 85 -4.62 -5.67 4.20
CA LEU A 85 -4.35 -6.95 4.83
C LEU A 85 -5.56 -7.86 4.63
N ALA A 86 -5.33 -9.06 4.09
CA ALA A 86 -6.36 -10.06 3.87
C ALA A 86 -6.37 -11.08 5.02
N GLY A 87 -7.54 -11.35 5.59
CA GLY A 87 -7.72 -12.35 6.64
C GLY A 87 -7.97 -13.73 6.06
N LYS A 88 -7.46 -14.78 6.70
CA LYS A 88 -7.73 -16.17 6.30
C LYS A 88 -9.17 -16.60 6.60
N GLU A 89 -9.75 -16.04 7.66
CA GLU A 89 -11.08 -16.39 8.16
C GLU A 89 -11.94 -15.12 8.31
N THR A 90 -13.26 -15.29 8.40
CA THR A 90 -14.24 -14.19 8.61
C THR A 90 -13.99 -13.37 9.88
N ASN A 91 -13.41 -13.98 10.92
CA ASN A 91 -13.11 -13.34 12.20
C ASN A 91 -11.65 -12.88 12.32
N SER A 92 -10.85 -12.99 11.25
CA SER A 92 -9.43 -12.58 11.30
C SER A 92 -9.29 -11.06 11.52
N PHE A 93 -10.14 -10.26 10.87
CA PHE A 93 -10.26 -8.83 11.12
C PHE A 93 -11.71 -8.47 11.45
N THR A 94 -11.91 -7.93 12.65
CA THR A 94 -13.23 -7.50 13.13
C THR A 94 -13.12 -6.10 13.73
N ALA A 95 -14.20 -5.33 13.71
CA ALA A 95 -14.22 -3.99 14.31
C ALA A 95 -13.85 -4.00 15.81
N SER A 96 -14.14 -5.10 16.53
CA SER A 96 -13.81 -5.24 17.95
C SER A 96 -12.31 -5.41 18.24
N HIS A 97 -11.49 -5.71 17.22
CA HIS A 97 -10.04 -5.78 17.40
C HIS A 97 -9.39 -4.39 17.58
N GLY A 98 -10.11 -3.32 17.26
CA GLY A 98 -9.58 -1.96 17.29
C GLY A 98 -8.57 -1.69 16.16
N THR A 99 -8.07 -0.45 16.11
CA THR A 99 -7.14 0.03 15.07
C THR A 99 -5.70 0.19 15.56
N ASP A 100 -5.45 0.12 16.88
CA ASP A 100 -4.14 0.36 17.49
C ASP A 100 -3.01 -0.44 16.83
N LEU A 101 -3.24 -1.72 16.52
CA LEU A 101 -2.25 -2.57 15.86
C LEU A 101 -1.94 -2.08 14.44
N LEU A 102 -2.95 -1.65 13.68
CA LEU A 102 -2.79 -1.12 12.33
C LEU A 102 -2.04 0.21 12.36
N GLU A 103 -2.38 1.09 13.31
CA GLU A 103 -1.67 2.35 13.53
C GLU A 103 -0.18 2.12 13.86
N GLN A 104 0.10 1.20 14.77
CA GLN A 104 1.48 0.82 15.10
C GLN A 104 2.22 0.20 13.90
N LEU A 105 1.52 -0.61 13.09
CA LEU A 105 2.09 -1.20 11.88
C LEU A 105 2.46 -0.12 10.86
N VAL A 106 1.55 0.83 10.60
CA VAL A 106 1.81 1.98 9.72
C VAL A 106 3.01 2.78 10.20
N MET A 107 3.10 3.06 11.50
CA MET A 107 4.22 3.80 12.06
C MET A 107 5.55 3.05 11.89
N LYS A 108 5.56 1.73 12.08
CA LYS A 108 6.75 0.91 11.85
C LYS A 108 7.16 0.88 10.38
N ILE A 109 6.20 0.77 9.46
CA ILE A 109 6.44 0.87 8.01
C ILE A 109 7.03 2.23 7.67
N ALA A 110 6.46 3.31 8.21
CA ALA A 110 6.91 4.66 8.00
C ALA A 110 8.37 4.85 8.43
N VAL A 111 8.69 4.47 9.68
CA VAL A 111 10.06 4.51 10.22
C VAL A 111 11.02 3.68 9.37
N ALA A 112 10.61 2.47 8.97
CA ALA A 112 11.45 1.60 8.15
C ALA A 112 11.72 2.17 6.76
N LEU A 113 10.74 2.82 6.14
CA LEU A 113 10.90 3.49 4.83
C LEU A 113 11.81 4.72 4.94
N LEU A 114 11.63 5.54 5.98
CA LEU A 114 12.46 6.73 6.24
C LEU A 114 13.92 6.37 6.55
N ALA A 115 14.17 5.23 7.20
CA ALA A 115 15.51 4.75 7.53
C ALA A 115 16.26 4.12 6.34
N ARG A 116 15.62 3.92 5.17
CA ARG A 116 16.29 3.30 4.03
C ARG A 116 17.43 4.17 3.51
N PRO A 117 18.61 3.59 3.22
CA PRO A 117 19.68 4.31 2.54
C PRO A 117 19.18 4.79 1.17
N GLN A 118 19.19 6.10 0.96
CA GLN A 118 18.87 6.68 -0.34
C GLN A 118 20.00 6.29 -1.29
N THR A 119 19.74 5.31 -2.16
CA THR A 119 20.73 4.90 -3.16
C THR A 119 20.77 6.00 -4.22
N SER A 120 21.72 6.92 -4.08
CA SER A 120 21.95 7.95 -5.08
C SER A 120 22.40 7.28 -6.38
N PRO A 121 21.82 7.60 -7.56
CA PRO A 121 22.44 7.21 -8.81
C PRO A 121 23.82 7.89 -8.87
N GLN A 122 24.90 7.10 -8.85
CA GLN A 122 26.24 7.64 -9.05
C GLN A 122 26.27 8.31 -10.44
N PRO A 123 26.73 9.57 -10.56
CA PRO A 123 26.94 10.17 -11.86
C PRO A 123 28.03 9.37 -12.58
N SER A 124 27.67 8.77 -13.71
CA SER A 124 28.61 8.12 -14.62
C SER A 124 29.72 9.10 -14.97
N THR A 125 30.94 8.78 -14.57
CA THR A 125 32.13 9.58 -14.84
C THR A 125 32.35 9.62 -16.35
N GLN A 126 32.05 10.75 -16.97
CA GLN A 126 32.28 10.99 -18.39
C GLN A 126 33.79 11.21 -18.63
N PRO A 127 34.49 10.42 -19.46
CA PRO A 127 35.88 10.72 -19.80
C PRO A 127 35.92 11.91 -20.78
N SER A 128 36.74 12.91 -20.47
CA SER A 128 37.00 14.09 -21.30
C SER A 128 37.64 13.73 -22.66
N PRO A 129 37.46 14.55 -23.70
CA PRO A 129 37.91 14.23 -25.06
C PRO A 129 39.44 14.31 -25.19
N GLN A 130 40.05 13.27 -25.74
CA GLN A 130 41.45 13.30 -26.17
C GLN A 130 41.64 14.32 -27.30
N ARG A 131 42.37 15.41 -27.02
CA ARG A 131 43.06 16.19 -28.05
C ARG A 131 44.18 15.32 -28.63
N LYS A 132 44.12 14.97 -29.91
CA LYS A 132 45.29 14.55 -30.69
C LYS A 132 45.82 15.77 -31.43
N SER A 133 47.06 16.14 -31.07
CA SER A 133 47.97 17.01 -31.81
C SER A 133 48.53 16.29 -33.03
#